data_AF-A0AAE0G632-F1
#
_entry.id   AF-A0AAE0G632-F1
#
_cell.length_a   1.000
_cell.length_b   1.000
_cell.length_c   1.000
_cell.angle_alpha   90.00
_cell.angle_beta   90.00
_cell.angle_gamma   90.00
#
_symmetry.space_group_name_H-M   'P 1'
#
loop_
_entity.id
_entity.type
_entity.pdbx_description
1 polymer ?
#
loop_
_entity_poly.entity_id
_entity_poly.type
_entity_poly.pdbx_seq_one_letter_code
_entity_poly.pdbx_strand_id
1 'polypeptide(L)'
;MENVLDSSHLPYTHHLSVGNRENAGPLDLDIFSSGKAGFNGNWEVGPRLGKLGAQQTVYGAPTFMEHHLVSKQFGVTKTVVYVTPTTPGHCRLFARFPFKFDSAIPRFFIS
;
A
#
# COMPACT_ATOMS: atom_id res chain seq x y z
N MET A 1 -3.50 11.72 -4.33
CA MET A 1 -3.95 10.35 -3.99
C MET A 1 -3.57 9.35 -5.06
N GLU A 2 -3.84 9.63 -6.34
CA GLU A 2 -3.62 8.69 -7.45
C GLU A 2 -2.24 8.03 -7.46
N ASN A 3 -1.15 8.81 -7.35
CA ASN A 3 0.20 8.25 -7.30
C ASN A 3 0.41 7.23 -6.16
N VAL A 4 -0.22 7.45 -5.00
CA VAL A 4 -0.10 6.57 -3.83
C VAL A 4 -0.93 5.29 -4.01
N LEU A 5 -2.01 5.34 -4.78
CA LEU A 5 -2.89 4.19 -5.07
C LEU A 5 -2.37 3.34 -6.24
N ASP A 6 -1.72 3.99 -7.22
CA ASP A 6 -1.24 3.34 -8.43
C ASP A 6 0.03 2.54 -8.15
N SER A 7 -0.02 1.21 -8.19
CA SER A 7 1.17 0.38 -8.02
C SER A 7 2.00 0.22 -9.30
N SER A 8 1.50 0.67 -10.46
CA SER A 8 2.18 0.48 -11.75
C SER A 8 3.47 1.30 -11.88
N HIS A 9 3.62 2.38 -11.10
CA HIS A 9 4.84 3.19 -11.08
C HIS A 9 6.01 2.53 -10.32
N LEU A 10 5.73 1.54 -9.46
CA LEU A 10 6.74 0.96 -8.55
C LEU A 10 7.94 0.34 -9.27
N PRO A 11 7.78 -0.47 -10.34
CA PRO A 11 8.90 -1.00 -11.12
C PRO A 11 9.88 0.08 -11.60
N TYR A 12 9.38 1.28 -11.93
CA TYR A 12 10.15 2.33 -12.59
C TYR A 12 10.78 3.31 -11.61
N THR A 13 9.97 3.86 -10.72
CA THR A 13 10.34 4.95 -9.79
C THR A 13 11.01 4.45 -8.52
N HIS A 14 10.72 3.19 -8.13
CA HIS A 14 11.24 2.54 -6.94
C HIS A 14 12.13 1.33 -7.28
N HIS A 15 12.75 1.33 -8.47
CA HIS A 15 13.65 0.28 -8.89
C HIS A 15 14.75 0.02 -7.85
N LEU A 16 15.01 -1.26 -7.54
CA LEU A 16 15.98 -1.73 -6.53
C LEU A 16 15.61 -1.40 -5.07
N SER A 17 14.41 -0.89 -4.80
CA SER A 17 13.86 -0.74 -3.45
C SER A 17 12.61 -1.61 -3.26
N VAL A 18 11.43 -1.04 -3.42
CA VAL A 18 10.14 -1.76 -3.32
C VAL A 18 9.63 -2.27 -4.68
N GLY A 19 10.32 -1.97 -5.78
CA GLY A 19 9.99 -2.42 -7.14
C GLY A 19 11.20 -2.91 -7.94
N ASN A 20 10.93 -3.68 -9.01
CA ASN A 20 11.92 -4.13 -9.99
C ASN A 20 11.36 -3.92 -11.41
N ARG A 21 12.12 -3.31 -12.32
CA ARG A 21 11.71 -3.05 -13.72
C ARG A 21 11.38 -4.33 -14.48
N GLU A 22 12.03 -5.43 -14.14
CA GLU A 22 11.74 -6.75 -14.72
C GLU A 22 10.32 -7.25 -14.38
N ASN A 23 9.72 -6.74 -13.31
CA ASN A 23 8.35 -7.06 -12.91
C ASN A 23 7.32 -6.09 -13.51
N ALA A 24 7.73 -5.15 -14.38
CA ALA A 24 6.81 -4.25 -15.03
C ALA A 24 5.84 -5.05 -15.92
N GLY A 25 4.55 -4.80 -15.73
CA GLY A 25 3.50 -5.52 -16.43
C GLY A 25 2.12 -5.03 -15.99
N PRO A 26 1.06 -5.58 -16.58
CA PRO A 26 -0.30 -5.31 -16.15
C PRO A 26 -0.48 -5.73 -14.69
N LEU A 27 -1.21 -4.92 -13.94
CA LEU A 27 -1.59 -5.19 -12.55
C LEU A 27 -3.11 -5.15 -12.46
N ASP A 28 -3.70 -6.25 -12.00
CA ASP A 28 -5.14 -6.37 -11.84
C ASP A 28 -5.53 -6.14 -10.38
N LEU A 29 -6.36 -5.12 -10.15
CA LEU A 29 -7.00 -4.86 -8.87
C LEU A 29 -8.43 -5.36 -8.94
N ASP A 30 -8.75 -6.36 -8.12
CA ASP A 30 -10.13 -6.82 -7.97
C ASP A 30 -10.89 -5.89 -7.01
N ILE A 31 -11.79 -5.06 -7.56
CA ILE A 31 -12.62 -4.14 -6.78
C ILE A 31 -13.94 -4.83 -6.43
N PHE A 32 -14.11 -5.17 -5.15
CA PHE A 32 -15.31 -5.85 -4.66
C PHE A 32 -16.33 -4.91 -3.99
N SER A 33 -15.98 -3.63 -3.81
CA SER A 33 -16.91 -2.60 -3.31
C SER A 33 -16.48 -1.22 -3.81
N SER A 34 -17.42 -0.42 -4.34
CA SER A 34 -17.14 0.94 -4.80
C SER A 34 -18.35 1.87 -4.69
N GLY A 35 -18.09 3.17 -4.57
CA GLY A 35 -19.11 4.21 -4.53
C GLY A 35 -18.50 5.61 -4.37
N LYS A 36 -19.35 6.62 -4.12
CA LYS A 36 -18.88 8.01 -3.96
C LYS A 36 -17.89 8.20 -2.80
N ALA A 37 -17.96 7.34 -1.79
CA ALA A 37 -17.07 7.37 -0.63
C ALA A 37 -15.71 6.67 -0.87
N GLY A 38 -15.50 6.07 -2.04
CA GLY A 38 -14.28 5.36 -2.40
C GLY A 38 -14.51 3.88 -2.72
N PHE A 39 -13.51 3.03 -2.50
CA PHE A 39 -13.57 1.61 -2.88
C PHE A 39 -12.75 0.71 -1.95
N ASN A 40 -13.09 -0.58 -1.97
CA ASN A 40 -12.25 -1.64 -1.44
C ASN A 40 -11.83 -2.57 -2.58
N GLY A 41 -10.56 -2.95 -2.60
CA GLY A 41 -10.06 -3.88 -3.60
C GLY A 41 -8.93 -4.75 -3.09
N ASN A 42 -8.63 -5.82 -3.84
CA ASN A 42 -7.61 -6.79 -3.52
C ASN A 42 -6.63 -6.96 -4.69
N TRP A 43 -5.35 -6.80 -4.38
CA TRP A 43 -4.25 -7.18 -5.28
C TRP A 43 -3.84 -8.61 -4.93
N GLU A 44 -4.28 -9.59 -5.72
CA GLU A 44 -3.93 -11.00 -5.46
C GLU A 44 -2.42 -11.24 -5.58
N VAL A 45 -1.83 -10.70 -6.66
CA VAL A 45 -0.40 -10.80 -6.97
C VAL A 45 0.33 -9.50 -6.63
N GLY A 46 -0.26 -8.37 -7.00
CA GLY A 46 0.30 -7.04 -6.79
C GLY A 46 1.66 -6.79 -7.48
N PRO A 47 2.31 -5.66 -7.18
CA PRO A 47 3.53 -5.19 -7.87
C PRO A 47 4.78 -6.03 -7.61
N ARG A 48 4.73 -6.96 -6.64
CA ARG A 48 5.85 -7.82 -6.25
C ARG A 48 5.70 -9.26 -6.74
N LEU A 49 4.85 -9.50 -7.74
CA LEU A 49 4.62 -10.83 -8.32
C LEU A 49 4.24 -11.88 -7.26
N GLY A 50 3.40 -11.51 -6.29
CA GLY A 50 2.90 -12.40 -5.24
C GLY A 50 3.91 -12.71 -4.13
N LYS A 51 5.16 -12.24 -4.21
CA LYS A 51 6.22 -12.58 -3.25
C LYS A 51 5.89 -12.24 -1.79
N LEU A 52 5.05 -11.24 -1.55
CA LEU A 52 4.61 -10.83 -0.21
C LEU A 52 3.17 -11.20 0.12
N GLY A 53 2.50 -11.98 -0.73
CA GLY A 53 1.08 -12.31 -0.61
C GLY A 53 0.17 -11.19 -1.11
N ALA A 54 -1.13 -11.41 -0.93
CA ALA A 54 -2.16 -10.48 -1.37
C ALA A 54 -2.15 -9.19 -0.53
N GLN A 55 -2.48 -8.08 -1.19
CA GLN A 55 -2.59 -6.77 -0.57
C GLN A 55 -4.01 -6.23 -0.73
N GLN A 56 -4.67 -5.97 0.39
CA GLN A 56 -5.98 -5.29 0.40
C GLN A 56 -5.79 -3.78 0.37
N THR A 57 -6.66 -3.10 -0.36
CA THR A 57 -6.70 -1.64 -0.47
C THR A 57 -8.06 -1.13 -0.02
N VAL A 58 -8.05 -0.15 0.87
CA VAL A 58 -9.20 0.69 1.20
C VAL A 58 -8.87 2.10 0.74
N TYR A 59 -9.64 2.63 -0.20
CA TYR A 59 -9.60 4.04 -0.56
C TYR A 59 -10.83 4.73 0.03
N GLY A 60 -10.60 5.68 0.92
CA GLY A 60 -11.62 6.58 1.46
C GLY A 60 -11.52 7.92 0.77
N ALA A 61 -12.47 8.22 -0.12
CA ALA A 61 -12.47 9.47 -0.86
C ALA A 61 -12.67 10.67 0.10
N PRO A 62 -12.00 11.81 -0.14
CA PRO A 62 -11.06 12.05 -1.24
C PRO A 62 -9.59 11.81 -0.89
N THR A 63 -9.26 11.48 0.36
CA THR A 63 -7.92 11.75 0.91
C THR A 63 -7.31 10.65 1.74
N PHE A 64 -7.98 9.50 1.87
CA PHE A 64 -7.51 8.39 2.69
C PHE A 64 -7.20 7.17 1.84
N MET A 65 -6.08 6.52 2.12
CA MET A 65 -5.73 5.22 1.58
C MET A 65 -5.14 4.36 2.70
N GLU A 66 -5.55 3.10 2.75
CA GLU A 66 -4.90 2.06 3.51
C GLU A 66 -4.58 0.87 2.60
N HIS A 67 -3.32 0.45 2.60
CA HIS A 67 -2.92 -0.87 2.14
C HIS A 67 -2.68 -1.76 3.35
N HIS A 68 -3.26 -2.95 3.33
CA HIS A 68 -3.09 -3.97 4.34
C HIS A 68 -2.49 -5.21 3.69
N LEU A 69 -1.32 -5.61 4.16
CA LEU A 69 -0.58 -6.74 3.63
C LEU A 69 -0.26 -7.71 4.78
N VAL A 70 -0.58 -8.98 4.54
CA VAL A 70 -0.27 -10.07 5.46
C VAL A 70 0.73 -10.99 4.77
N SER A 71 1.94 -11.10 5.31
CA SER A 71 3.00 -11.93 4.76
C SER A 71 3.59 -12.84 5.82
N LYS A 72 4.02 -14.04 5.43
CA LYS A 72 4.75 -14.96 6.33
C LYS A 72 6.08 -14.39 6.82
N GLN A 73 6.70 -13.50 6.02
CA GLN A 73 8.03 -12.97 6.31
C GLN A 73 7.99 -11.81 7.32
N PHE A 74 6.96 -10.96 7.27
CA PHE A 74 6.91 -9.71 8.05
C PHE A 74 5.67 -9.60 8.95
N GLY A 75 4.84 -10.64 9.02
CA GLY A 75 3.55 -10.60 9.70
C GLY A 75 2.60 -9.63 9.00
N VAL A 76 1.96 -8.74 9.77
CA VAL A 76 1.02 -7.75 9.25
C VAL A 76 1.71 -6.41 9.09
N THR A 77 1.67 -5.85 7.88
CA THR A 77 2.11 -4.49 7.60
C THR A 77 0.97 -3.68 7.01
N LYS A 78 0.85 -2.42 7.43
CA LYS A 78 -0.04 -1.46 6.75
C LYS A 78 0.72 -0.27 6.24
N THR A 79 0.28 0.26 5.11
CA THR A 79 0.64 1.59 4.63
C THR A 79 -0.61 2.44 4.68
N VAL A 80 -0.65 3.40 5.60
CA VAL A 80 -1.79 4.29 5.79
C VAL A 80 -1.37 5.69 5.38
N VAL A 81 -2.10 6.26 4.42
CA VAL A 81 -1.85 7.61 3.91
C VAL A 81 -3.12 8.44 4.04
N TYR A 82 -2.98 9.59 4.71
CA TYR A 82 -4.01 10.63 4.72
C TYR A 82 -3.43 11.93 4.16
N VAL A 83 -4.15 12.57 3.26
CA VAL A 83 -3.69 13.79 2.59
C VAL A 83 -4.61 14.96 2.93
N THR A 84 -4.05 16.07 3.39
CA THR A 84 -4.81 17.30 3.65
C THR A 84 -4.48 18.32 2.56
N PRO A 85 -5.42 18.67 1.67
CA PRO A 85 -5.24 19.80 0.76
C PRO A 85 -5.01 21.08 1.57
N THR A 86 -4.11 21.95 1.11
CA THR A 86 -3.76 23.17 1.85
C THR A 86 -3.97 24.42 1.01
N THR A 87 -3.35 24.48 -0.16
CA THR A 87 -3.53 25.52 -1.18
C THR A 87 -3.53 24.87 -2.57
N PRO A 88 -3.94 25.58 -3.65
CA PRO A 88 -3.87 25.04 -4.99
C PRO A 88 -2.46 24.49 -5.31
N GLY A 89 -2.40 23.25 -5.78
CA GLY A 89 -1.14 22.55 -6.07
C GLY A 89 -0.40 21.98 -4.86
N HIS A 90 -0.89 22.17 -3.63
CA HIS A 90 -0.18 21.76 -2.41
C HIS A 90 -1.04 20.91 -1.46
N CYS A 91 -0.40 19.95 -0.81
CA CYS A 91 -1.03 19.15 0.23
C CYS A 91 -0.01 18.79 1.32
N ARG A 92 -0.52 18.45 2.50
CA ARG A 92 0.24 17.79 3.56
C ARG A 92 -0.08 16.30 3.55
N LEU A 93 0.94 15.47 3.47
CA LEU A 93 0.80 14.02 3.50
C LEU A 93 1.18 13.50 4.89
N PHE A 94 0.30 12.67 5.47
CA PHE A 94 0.57 11.90 6.67
C PHE A 94 0.71 10.43 6.28
N ALA A 95 1.92 9.90 6.34
CA ALA A 95 2.20 8.49 6.11
C ALA A 95 2.46 7.77 7.44
N ARG A 96 1.78 6.66 7.67
CA ARG A 96 2.01 5.78 8.82
C ARG A 96 2.22 4.35 8.30
N PHE A 97 3.26 3.69 8.81
CA PHE A 97 3.64 2.34 8.40
C PHE A 97 3.64 1.39 9.61
N PRO A 98 2.49 1.09 10.22
CA PRO A 98 2.46 0.19 11.36
C PRO A 98 2.78 -1.25 10.91
N PHE A 99 3.53 -1.95 11.75
CA PHE A 99 3.90 -3.34 11.59
C PHE A 99 3.53 -4.12 12.85
N LYS A 100 3.09 -5.36 12.67
CA LYS A 100 2.87 -6.33 13.74
C LYS A 100 3.60 -7.62 13.36
N PHE A 101 4.66 -7.92 14.10
CA PHE A 101 5.37 -9.19 13.99
C PHE A 101 4.52 -10.31 14.56
N ASP A 102 4.66 -11.51 13.99
CA ASP A 102 4.01 -12.72 14.53
C ASP A 102 4.67 -13.19 15.83
N SER A 103 5.95 -12.86 16.02
CA SER A 103 6.70 -13.16 17.23
C SER A 103 6.68 -11.99 18.23
N ALA A 104 6.61 -12.31 19.51
CA ALA A 104 6.77 -11.34 20.59
C ALA A 104 8.24 -11.01 20.90
N ILE A 105 9.20 -11.77 20.37
CA ILE A 105 10.64 -11.61 20.61
C ILE A 105 11.15 -10.19 20.31
N PRO A 106 10.75 -9.52 19.20
CA PRO A 106 11.20 -8.16 18.90
C PRO A 106 10.90 -7.14 19.99
N ARG A 107 9.87 -7.37 20.84
CA ARG A 107 9.54 -6.51 21.99
C ARG A 107 10.70 -6.34 22.97
N PHE A 108 11.62 -7.31 23.05
CA PHE A 108 12.75 -7.26 23.97
C PHE A 108 13.96 -6.47 23.42
N PHE A 109 13.96 -6.13 22.13
CA PHE A 109 15.11 -5.49 21.45
C PHE A 109 14.78 -4.15 20.80
N ILE A 110 13.49 -3.80 20.67
CA ILE A 110 13.02 -2.56 20.06
C ILE A 110 12.24 -1.79 21.14
N SER A 111 12.82 -0.70 21.66
CA SER A 111 12.21 0.22 22.61
C SER A 111 11.66 1.47 21.93
#